data_AF-A0A529NPL4-F1
#
_entry.id   AF-A0A529NPL4-F1
#
_cell.length_a   1.000
_cell.length_b   1.000
_cell.length_c   1.000
_cell.angle_alpha   90.00
_cell.angle_beta   90.00
_cell.angle_gamma   90.00
#
_symmetry.space_group_name_H-M   'P 1'
#
loop_
_entity.id
_entity.type
_entity.pdbx_description
1 polymer ?
#
loop_
_entity_poly.entity_id
_entity_poly.type
_entity_poly.pdbx_seq_one_letter_code
_entity_poly.pdbx_strand_id
1 'polypeptide(L)'
;LADPLGAALYSFYTSGELKAEGSSITEGIGQGRITANLEGFTPDFSFQIPDEEALPIVFDLIQEEGLCVGGSTGINIAGAIRLARELGPGHTIVTMLCDYGTRYQSKLFNPEFLREKNLPVPRWMEETADISVPFEKVA
;
A
#
# COMPACT_ATOMS: atom_id res chain seq x y z
N LEU A 1 -2.89 5.55 13.36
CA LEU A 1 -3.70 5.47 12.13
C LEU A 1 -2.77 5.64 10.94
N ALA A 2 -2.84 4.76 9.95
CA ALA A 2 -2.24 4.95 8.64
C ALA A 2 -3.37 5.16 7.63
N ASP A 3 -3.42 6.33 7.00
CA ASP A 3 -4.54 6.76 6.17
C ASP A 3 -4.02 7.09 4.75
N PRO A 4 -4.66 6.59 3.68
CA PRO A 4 -4.23 6.91 2.32
C PRO A 4 -4.64 8.35 1.93
N LEU A 5 -4.07 8.88 0.85
CA LEU A 5 -4.64 10.08 0.22
C LEU A 5 -6.09 9.83 -0.24
N GLY A 6 -6.89 10.89 -0.23
CA GLY A 6 -8.34 10.83 -0.51
C GLY A 6 -9.20 10.40 0.69
N ALA A 7 -8.58 9.98 1.80
CA ALA A 7 -9.27 9.76 3.06
C ALA A 7 -9.39 11.06 3.88
N ALA A 8 -10.38 11.12 4.78
CA ALA A 8 -10.62 12.31 5.61
C ALA A 8 -10.17 12.14 7.08
N LEU A 9 -9.80 10.92 7.50
CA LEU A 9 -9.56 10.62 8.91
C LEU A 9 -8.25 11.23 9.41
N TYR A 10 -7.19 11.24 8.59
CA TYR A 10 -5.93 11.90 8.93
C TYR A 10 -6.14 13.37 9.27
N SER A 11 -6.80 14.13 8.39
CA SER A 11 -7.13 15.55 8.62
C SER A 11 -7.98 15.71 9.87
N PHE A 12 -9.01 14.88 10.04
CA PHE A 12 -9.88 14.96 11.21
C PHE A 12 -9.14 14.79 12.54
N TYR A 13 -8.26 13.78 12.64
CA TYR A 13 -7.54 13.53 13.88
C TYR A 13 -6.36 14.48 14.13
N THR A 14 -5.90 15.22 13.12
CA THR A 14 -4.75 16.15 13.25
C THR A 14 -5.14 17.62 13.31
N SER A 15 -6.23 18.02 12.64
CA SER A 15 -6.71 19.41 12.59
C SER A 15 -8.17 19.59 13.06
N GLY A 16 -8.92 18.51 13.27
CA GLY A 16 -10.34 18.56 13.63
C GLY A 16 -11.30 18.69 12.44
N GLU A 17 -10.78 18.82 11.21
CA GLU A 17 -11.59 18.99 10.01
C GLU A 17 -11.67 17.69 9.19
N LEU A 18 -12.89 17.25 8.86
CA LEU A 18 -13.11 16.16 7.90
C LEU A 18 -12.85 16.65 6.47
N LYS A 19 -11.59 16.63 6.08
CA LYS A 19 -11.13 17.07 4.76
C LYS A 19 -10.37 15.95 4.06
N ALA A 20 -10.86 15.56 2.88
CA ALA A 20 -10.22 14.60 1.98
C ALA A 20 -9.54 15.33 0.81
N GLU A 21 -8.25 15.09 0.61
CA GLU A 21 -7.48 15.63 -0.50
C GLU A 21 -6.69 14.53 -1.22
N GLY A 22 -6.57 14.67 -2.54
CA GLY A 22 -5.93 13.66 -3.39
C GLY A 22 -6.78 12.41 -3.59
N SER A 23 -6.14 11.32 -3.99
CA SER A 23 -6.75 10.00 -4.19
C SER A 23 -5.70 8.91 -4.03
N SER A 24 -6.15 7.69 -3.78
CA SER A 24 -5.32 6.49 -3.75
C SER A 24 -5.92 5.40 -4.63
N ILE A 25 -5.08 4.56 -5.23
CA ILE A 25 -5.47 3.36 -5.95
C ILE A 25 -5.76 2.18 -5.02
N THR A 26 -5.48 2.32 -3.72
CA THR A 26 -5.76 1.28 -2.72
C THR A 26 -7.27 1.08 -2.54
N GLU A 27 -7.67 -0.16 -2.29
CA GLU A 27 -9.07 -0.54 -2.13
C GLU A 27 -9.32 -1.10 -0.71
N GLY A 28 -10.56 -1.01 -0.23
CA GLY A 28 -10.96 -1.49 1.10
C GLY A 28 -10.69 -0.53 2.27
N ILE A 29 -9.94 0.55 2.04
CA ILE A 29 -9.62 1.61 3.00
C ILE A 29 -9.96 3.00 2.40
N GLY A 30 -9.78 4.07 3.19
CA GLY A 30 -10.06 5.45 2.76
C GLY A 30 -11.46 5.92 3.16
N GLN A 31 -11.63 6.29 4.43
CA GLN A 31 -12.93 6.65 4.98
C GLN A 31 -13.16 8.17 4.96
N GLY A 32 -14.38 8.59 4.59
CA GLY A 32 -14.77 10.00 4.50
C GLY A 32 -15.56 10.54 5.70
N ARG A 33 -15.91 9.70 6.68
CA ARG A 33 -16.72 10.06 7.86
C ARG A 33 -16.38 9.22 9.09
N ILE A 34 -16.69 9.74 10.26
CA ILE A 34 -16.66 8.96 11.50
C ILE A 34 -17.83 7.98 11.51
N THR A 35 -17.52 6.70 11.29
CA THR A 35 -18.52 5.62 11.39
C THR A 35 -18.79 5.29 12.86
N ALA A 36 -19.89 4.58 13.15
CA ALA A 36 -20.19 4.14 14.52
C ALA A 36 -19.05 3.30 15.14
N ASN A 37 -18.32 2.51 14.35
CA ASN A 37 -17.16 1.75 14.83
C ASN A 37 -15.96 2.63 15.22
N LEU A 38 -15.92 3.88 14.75
CA LEU A 38 -14.87 4.86 15.05
C LEU A 38 -15.31 5.86 16.13
N GLU A 39 -16.53 5.73 16.65
CA GLU A 39 -17.03 6.63 17.69
C GLU A 39 -16.22 6.44 18.99
N GLY A 40 -15.73 7.55 19.55
CA GLY A 40 -14.86 7.54 20.72
C GLY A 40 -13.41 7.12 20.47
N PHE A 41 -13.05 6.73 19.24
CA PHE A 41 -11.66 6.42 18.90
C PHE A 41 -10.84 7.71 18.68
N THR A 42 -9.64 7.76 19.25
CA THR A 42 -8.63 8.81 18.98
C THR A 42 -7.26 8.14 18.95
N PRO A 43 -6.53 8.20 17.82
CA PRO A 43 -5.20 7.59 17.73
C PRO A 43 -4.13 8.48 18.39
N ASP A 44 -3.12 7.87 19.03
CA ASP A 44 -1.94 8.61 19.52
C ASP A 44 -1.10 9.21 18.38
N PHE A 45 -1.02 8.48 17.25
CA PHE A 45 -0.32 8.90 16.05
C PHE A 45 -1.19 8.71 14.81
N SER A 46 -1.12 9.66 13.89
CA SER A 46 -1.79 9.60 12.59
C SER A 46 -0.79 9.91 11.48
N PHE A 47 -0.76 9.07 10.44
CA PHE A 47 0.14 9.23 9.30
C PHE A 47 -0.66 9.19 8.01
N GLN A 48 -0.48 10.18 7.15
CA GLN A 48 -0.95 10.14 5.77
C GLN A 48 0.12 9.48 4.90
N ILE A 49 -0.25 8.41 4.20
CA ILE A 49 0.67 7.59 3.40
C ILE A 49 0.32 7.73 1.91
N PRO A 50 1.24 8.22 1.07
CA PRO A 50 1.07 8.24 -0.37
C PRO A 50 1.25 6.87 -1.01
N ASP A 51 0.60 6.66 -2.16
CA ASP A 51 0.73 5.40 -2.92
C ASP A 51 2.17 5.17 -3.36
N GLU A 52 2.91 6.25 -3.67
CA GLU A 52 4.32 6.21 -4.04
C GLU A 52 5.22 5.66 -2.91
N GLU A 53 4.78 5.69 -1.65
CA GLU A 53 5.48 5.08 -0.52
C GLU A 53 4.98 3.66 -0.24
N ALA A 54 3.67 3.43 -0.36
CA ALA A 54 3.07 2.13 -0.06
C ALA A 54 3.35 1.06 -1.12
N LEU A 55 3.39 1.44 -2.40
CA LEU A 55 3.53 0.50 -3.51
C LEU A 55 4.91 -0.19 -3.55
N PRO A 56 6.05 0.52 -3.40
CA PRO A 56 7.35 -0.14 -3.31
C PRO A 56 7.40 -1.20 -2.21
N ILE A 57 6.81 -0.93 -1.04
CA ILE A 57 6.76 -1.92 0.05
C ILE A 57 6.02 -3.19 -0.38
N VAL A 58 4.87 -3.05 -1.04
CA VAL A 58 4.12 -4.21 -1.56
C VAL A 58 4.96 -4.98 -2.59
N PHE A 59 5.71 -4.26 -3.41
CA PHE A 59 6.53 -4.86 -4.45
C PHE A 59 7.73 -5.62 -3.89
N ASP A 60 8.45 -4.99 -2.95
CA ASP A 60 9.60 -5.57 -2.26
C ASP A 60 9.18 -6.79 -1.44
N LEU A 61 8.02 -6.76 -0.77
CA LEU A 61 7.49 -7.93 -0.05
C LEU A 61 7.35 -9.18 -0.93
N ILE A 62 6.99 -9.03 -2.21
CA ILE A 62 6.89 -10.18 -3.12
C ILE A 62 8.28 -10.71 -3.47
N GLN A 63 9.22 -9.82 -3.79
CA GLN A 63 10.55 -10.20 -4.26
C GLN A 63 11.46 -10.70 -3.13
N GLU A 64 11.39 -10.06 -1.97
CA GLU A 64 12.31 -10.24 -0.86
C GLU A 64 11.76 -11.17 0.22
N GLU A 65 10.43 -11.20 0.40
CA GLU A 65 9.78 -11.97 1.47
C GLU A 65 8.77 -13.03 0.97
N GLY A 66 8.48 -13.07 -0.33
CA GLY A 66 7.54 -14.03 -0.91
C GLY A 66 6.06 -13.78 -0.56
N LEU A 67 5.71 -12.57 -0.12
CA LEU A 67 4.37 -12.20 0.32
C LEU A 67 3.63 -11.36 -0.72
N CYS A 68 2.70 -11.97 -1.45
CA CYS A 68 1.82 -11.27 -2.41
C CYS A 68 0.57 -10.70 -1.73
N VAL A 69 0.60 -9.41 -1.40
CA VAL A 69 -0.41 -8.73 -0.56
C VAL A 69 -1.12 -7.57 -1.27
N GLY A 70 -2.30 -7.21 -0.79
CA GLY A 70 -3.08 -6.07 -1.28
C GLY A 70 -2.54 -4.70 -0.84
N GLY A 71 -3.04 -3.63 -1.48
CA GLY A 71 -2.52 -2.27 -1.28
C GLY A 71 -2.68 -1.71 0.14
N SER A 72 -3.74 -2.11 0.86
CA SER A 72 -3.94 -1.70 2.26
C SER A 72 -2.84 -2.22 3.19
N THR A 73 -2.23 -3.37 2.86
CA THR A 73 -1.05 -3.89 3.56
C THR A 73 0.16 -2.98 3.39
N GLY A 74 0.38 -2.43 2.19
CA GLY A 74 1.44 -1.45 1.94
C GLY A 74 1.28 -0.20 2.81
N ILE A 75 0.07 0.34 2.89
CA ILE A 75 -0.27 1.48 3.76
C ILE A 75 0.00 1.15 5.24
N ASN A 76 -0.42 -0.05 5.68
CA ASN A 76 -0.24 -0.52 7.05
C ASN A 76 1.23 -0.68 7.44
N ILE A 77 2.07 -1.20 6.55
CA ILE A 77 3.51 -1.38 6.81
C ILE A 77 4.24 -0.04 6.77
N ALA A 78 3.92 0.85 5.83
CA ALA A 78 4.45 2.21 5.82
C ALA A 78 4.15 2.93 7.14
N GLY A 79 2.92 2.84 7.63
CA GLY A 79 2.52 3.34 8.94
C GLY A 79 3.30 2.70 10.10
N ALA A 80 3.53 1.39 10.05
CA ALA A 80 4.32 0.68 11.07
C ALA A 80 5.79 1.12 11.08
N ILE A 81 6.40 1.31 9.91
CA ILE A 81 7.77 1.83 9.75
C ILE A 81 7.86 3.26 10.32
N ARG A 82 6.90 4.13 10.00
CA ARG A 82 6.84 5.49 10.55
C ARG A 82 6.69 5.48 12.07
N LEU A 83 5.77 4.66 12.62
CA LEU A 83 5.62 4.51 14.06
C LEU A 83 6.89 4.00 14.74
N ALA A 84 7.57 3.02 14.15
CA ALA A 84 8.83 2.51 14.66
C ALA A 84 9.92 3.60 14.70
N ARG A 85 9.94 4.51 13.72
CA ARG A 85 10.84 5.68 13.71
C ARG A 85 10.49 6.68 14.81
N GLU A 86 9.22 6.96 15.04
CA GLU A 86 8.76 7.85 16.13
C GLU A 86 9.13 7.32 17.52
N LEU A 87 8.97 6.01 17.75
CA LEU A 87 9.24 5.39 19.05
C LEU A 87 10.73 5.07 19.26
N GLY A 88 11.49 4.89 18.19
CA GLY A 88 12.90 4.51 18.23
C GLY A 88 13.14 3.01 18.47
N PRO A 89 14.42 2.58 18.46
CA PRO A 89 14.78 1.16 18.53
C PRO A 89 14.38 0.51 19.86
N GLY A 90 14.14 -0.80 19.83
CA GLY A 90 13.80 -1.61 21.01
C GLY A 90 12.30 -1.81 21.24
N HIS A 91 11.45 -1.27 20.37
CA HIS A 91 10.00 -1.47 20.42
C HIS A 91 9.53 -2.61 19.51
N THR A 92 8.44 -3.26 19.90
CA THR A 92 7.72 -4.23 19.07
C THR A 92 6.49 -3.56 18.48
N ILE A 93 6.42 -3.50 17.15
CA ILE A 93 5.29 -2.93 16.41
C ILE A 93 4.58 -4.05 15.65
N VAL A 94 3.26 -4.04 15.71
CA VAL A 94 2.41 -5.00 14.99
C VAL A 94 1.49 -4.21 14.06
N THR A 95 1.29 -4.75 12.85
CA THR A 95 0.34 -4.23 11.86
C THR A 95 -0.38 -5.38 11.17
N MET A 96 -1.36 -5.08 10.32
CA MET A 96 -2.20 -6.08 9.66
C MET A 96 -1.83 -6.26 8.19
N LEU A 97 -1.67 -7.52 7.75
CA LEU A 97 -1.62 -7.90 6.34
C LEU A 97 -3.03 -8.36 5.95
N CYS A 98 -3.78 -7.49 5.27
CA CYS A 98 -5.24 -7.62 5.19
C CYS A 98 -5.69 -8.75 4.26
N ASP A 99 -5.09 -8.86 3.08
CA ASP A 99 -5.45 -9.84 2.06
C ASP A 99 -4.37 -10.01 0.98
N TYR A 100 -4.63 -10.94 0.05
CA TYR A 100 -3.73 -11.27 -1.06
C TYR A 100 -3.79 -10.26 -2.20
N GLY A 101 -2.62 -10.00 -2.80
CA GLY A 101 -2.45 -9.10 -3.94
C GLY A 101 -3.11 -9.57 -5.24
N THR A 102 -3.40 -10.86 -5.35
CA THR A 102 -4.00 -11.50 -6.54
C THR A 102 -5.34 -10.89 -6.95
N ARG A 103 -6.12 -10.39 -5.98
CA ARG A 103 -7.42 -9.73 -6.24
C ARG A 103 -7.27 -8.41 -7.02
N TYR A 104 -6.10 -7.80 -6.96
CA TYR A 104 -5.82 -6.47 -7.47
C TYR A 104 -4.93 -6.48 -8.72
N GLN A 105 -4.68 -7.67 -9.30
CA GLN A 105 -3.72 -7.85 -10.38
C GLN A 105 -3.97 -6.93 -11.59
N SER A 106 -5.22 -6.65 -11.93
CA SER A 106 -5.58 -5.81 -13.08
C SER A 106 -5.27 -4.32 -12.90
N LYS A 107 -4.94 -3.88 -11.67
CA LYS A 107 -4.58 -2.49 -11.34
C LYS A 107 -3.25 -2.41 -10.58
N LEU A 108 -3.23 -2.85 -9.33
CA LEU A 108 -2.09 -2.76 -8.40
C LEU A 108 -0.81 -3.42 -8.95
N PHE A 109 -0.97 -4.47 -9.76
CA PHE A 109 0.12 -5.19 -10.41
C PHE A 109 0.01 -5.11 -11.94
N ASN A 110 -0.51 -4.00 -12.47
CA ASN A 110 -0.61 -3.75 -13.90
C ASN A 110 0.31 -2.56 -14.28
N PRO A 111 1.44 -2.82 -14.95
CA PRO A 111 2.36 -1.77 -15.37
C PRO A 111 1.74 -0.64 -16.21
N GLU A 112 0.77 -0.94 -17.07
CA GLU A 112 0.11 0.09 -17.90
C GLU A 112 -0.70 1.04 -17.01
N PHE A 113 -1.56 0.47 -16.16
CA PHE A 113 -2.38 1.24 -15.20
C PHE A 113 -1.52 2.09 -14.25
N LEU A 114 -0.43 1.52 -13.72
CA LEU A 114 0.45 2.23 -12.80
C LEU A 114 1.12 3.44 -13.49
N ARG A 115 1.57 3.29 -14.75
CA ARG A 115 2.13 4.40 -15.52
C ARG A 115 1.10 5.49 -15.81
N GLU A 116 -0.14 5.13 -16.16
CA GLU A 116 -1.23 6.10 -16.35
C GLU A 116 -1.48 6.96 -15.09
N LYS A 117 -1.19 6.40 -13.91
CA LYS A 117 -1.28 7.08 -12.63
C LYS A 117 0.00 7.75 -12.16
N ASN A 118 1.08 7.70 -12.96
CA ASN A 118 2.43 8.13 -12.59
C ASN A 118 2.95 7.47 -11.29
N LEU A 119 2.61 6.19 -11.09
CA LEU A 119 3.01 5.41 -9.92
C LEU A 119 4.20 4.49 -10.24
N PRO A 120 4.97 4.06 -9.22
CA PRO A 120 6.05 3.09 -9.40
C PRO A 120 5.55 1.79 -10.02
N VAL A 121 6.36 1.19 -10.89
CA VAL A 121 6.09 -0.10 -11.55
C VAL A 121 7.04 -1.16 -10.99
N PRO A 122 6.56 -2.37 -10.66
CA PRO A 122 7.42 -3.44 -10.18
C PRO A 122 8.40 -3.89 -11.27
N ARG A 123 9.69 -3.80 -10.97
CA ARG A 123 10.77 -4.03 -11.96
C ARG A 123 10.67 -5.37 -12.68
N TRP A 124 10.35 -6.46 -11.96
CA TRP A 124 10.26 -7.80 -12.55
C TRP A 124 9.12 -7.97 -13.56
N MET A 125 8.17 -7.03 -13.63
CA MET A 125 7.10 -7.03 -14.64
C MET A 125 7.49 -6.30 -15.93
N GLU A 126 8.62 -5.59 -15.91
CA GLU A 126 9.18 -4.89 -17.08
C GLU A 126 10.29 -5.71 -17.75
N GLU A 127 10.89 -6.64 -17.03
CA GLU A 127 12.00 -7.44 -17.53
C GLU A 127 11.50 -8.53 -18.49
N THR A 128 12.07 -8.55 -19.70
CA THR A 128 11.90 -9.65 -20.65
C THR A 128 12.99 -10.69 -20.42
N ALA A 129 12.58 -11.95 -20.25
CA ALA A 129 13.54 -13.04 -20.10
C ALA A 129 14.22 -13.35 -21.44
N ASP A 130 15.54 -13.21 -21.50
CA ASP A 130 16.37 -13.67 -22.62
C ASP A 130 16.76 -15.14 -22.41
N ILE A 131 15.76 -16.02 -22.43
CA ILE A 131 15.95 -17.46 -22.27
C ILE A 131 15.63 -18.14 -23.60
N SER A 132 16.66 -18.72 -24.23
CA SER A 132 16.47 -19.54 -25.43
C SER A 132 15.73 -20.82 -25.06
N VAL A 133 14.52 -20.99 -25.61
CA VAL A 133 13.74 -22.22 -25.43
C VAL A 133 14.27 -23.31 -26.36
N PRO A 134 14.72 -24.47 -25.84
CA PRO A 134 15.34 -25.52 -26.63
C PRO A 134 14.28 -26.38 -27.35
N PHE A 135 13.59 -25.80 -28.34
CA PHE A 135 12.64 -26.55 -29.16
C PHE A 135 13.34 -27.59 -30.04
N GLU A 136 12.76 -28.78 -30.15
CA GLU A 136 13.13 -29.76 -31.17
C GLU A 136 12.53 -29.36 -32.52
N LYS A 137 13.28 -29.55 -33.61
CA LYS A 137 12.74 -29.36 -34.96
C LYS A 137 11.90 -30.58 -35.32
N VAL A 138 10.59 -30.40 -35.47
CA VAL A 138 9.70 -31.43 -36.01
C VAL A 138 9.87 -31.45 -37.54
N ALA A 139 10.24 -32.60 -38.09
CA ALA A 139 10.49 -32.84 -39.51
C ALA A 139 9.19 -33.03 -40.31
#